data_AF-B4M8T2-F1
#
_entry.id   AF-B4M8T2-F1
#
_cell.length_a   1.000
_cell.length_b   1.000
_cell.length_c   1.000
_cell.angle_alpha   90.00
_cell.angle_beta   90.00
_cell.angle_gamma   90.00
#
_symmetry.space_group_name_H-M   'P 1'
#
loop_
_entity.id
_entity.type
_entity.pdbx_description
1 polymer ?
#
loop_
_entity_poly.entity_id
_entity_poly.type
_entity_poly.pdbx_seq_one_letter_code
_entity_poly.pdbx_strand_id
1 'polypeptide(L)'
;MSTTWRLLPQLLLPLLLILFQLQTTEAIWFPWYFHRYGFEAHSHGATTKVLPSGKAEKTTPISKSSNAGSATCPPGYQLKERTPATCPPGYQLKSKSAACPSESRLCDDNPLVMQLARLYVVSPERIVLLLAQPMLMEACEEISDVVDHIRSATSNCFISDDNIYGKLADGLKYYKEEVCDGGADSSSSNKKRCASLNEAHSCLKELRTDMIECEAPADWYEQRNATKVCQTFNDVLDCYYTRGAMLCGLEAARHLRSFAGDSMKRSMIHACDVNRRLPRVMDPMPVITAASTNSLNVLLASSFVSLHIIDIFI
;
A
#
# COMPACT_ATOMS: atom_id res chain seq x y z
N MET A 1 24.63 54.88 25.81
CA MET A 1 25.25 53.67 25.23
C MET A 1 24.51 52.45 25.77
N SER A 2 24.05 51.60 24.86
CA SER A 2 22.90 50.70 24.99
C SER A 2 23.16 49.49 25.92
N THR A 3 22.43 49.40 27.02
CA THR A 3 22.43 48.27 27.97
C THR A 3 21.65 47.03 27.49
N THR A 4 20.98 47.12 26.33
CA THR A 4 20.14 46.04 25.78
C THR A 4 20.90 44.82 25.27
N TRP A 5 22.23 44.91 25.07
CA TRP A 5 23.03 43.81 24.53
C TRP A 5 23.43 42.72 25.56
N ARG A 6 23.23 42.96 26.86
CA ARG A 6 23.62 41.99 27.91
C ARG A 6 22.58 40.91 28.20
N LEU A 7 21.31 41.12 27.81
CA LEU A 7 20.22 40.18 28.10
C LEU A 7 20.00 39.14 27.00
N LEU A 8 20.48 39.40 25.77
CA LEU A 8 20.35 38.49 24.64
C LEU A 8 20.98 37.10 24.89
N PRO A 9 22.22 36.96 25.41
CA PRO A 9 22.83 35.65 25.61
C PRO A 9 22.19 34.83 26.75
N GLN A 10 21.56 35.48 27.73
CA GLN A 10 20.91 34.79 28.85
C GLN A 10 19.59 34.09 28.46
N LEU A 11 18.90 34.59 27.43
CA LEU A 11 17.69 33.95 26.90
C LEU A 11 18.00 32.95 25.77
N LEU A 12 19.09 33.17 25.02
CA LEU A 12 19.45 32.31 23.89
C LEU A 12 20.01 30.95 24.32
N LEU A 13 20.76 30.91 25.42
CA LEU A 13 21.34 29.66 25.94
C LEU A 13 20.29 28.63 26.41
N PRO A 14 19.26 28.98 27.21
CA PRO A 14 18.22 28.02 27.57
C PRO A 14 17.36 27.62 26.37
N LEU A 15 17.11 28.54 25.42
CA LEU A 15 16.39 28.21 24.18
C LEU A 15 17.16 27.19 23.34
N LEU A 16 18.48 27.36 23.19
CA LEU A 16 19.35 26.39 22.52
C LEU A 16 19.37 25.05 23.24
N LEU A 17 19.41 25.03 24.58
CA LEU A 17 19.34 23.79 25.36
C LEU A 17 17.99 23.07 25.18
N ILE A 18 16.87 23.80 25.13
CA ILE A 18 15.54 23.23 24.87
C ILE A 18 15.48 22.65 23.45
N LEU A 19 16.01 23.38 22.45
CA LEU A 19 16.07 22.89 21.07
C LEU A 19 16.97 21.66 20.92
N PHE A 20 18.08 21.59 21.68
CA PHE A 20 18.98 20.43 21.69
C PHE A 20 18.32 19.20 22.34
N GLN A 21 17.54 19.39 23.41
CA GLN A 21 16.77 18.31 24.04
C GLN A 21 15.62 17.84 23.15
N LEU A 22 14.98 18.74 22.40
CA LEU A 22 13.91 18.39 21.45
C LEU A 22 14.40 17.46 20.32
N GLN A 23 15.64 17.61 19.87
CA GLN A 23 16.21 16.73 18.85
C GLN A 23 16.52 15.32 19.38
N THR A 24 16.74 15.15 20.68
CA THR A 24 17.06 13.84 21.26
C THR A 24 15.85 12.97 21.53
N THR A 25 14.64 13.53 21.65
CA THR A 25 13.43 12.76 21.95
C THR A 25 12.83 12.00 20.76
N GLU A 26 13.23 12.33 19.53
CA GLU A 26 12.86 11.55 18.33
C GLU A 26 13.81 10.36 18.08
N ALA A 27 14.98 10.32 18.73
CA ALA A 27 16.03 9.33 18.48
C ALA A 27 16.07 8.16 19.50
N ILE A 28 15.30 8.22 20.59
CA ILE A 28 15.34 7.21 21.67
C ILE A 28 14.58 5.92 21.30
N TRP A 29 13.75 5.95 20.26
CA TRP A 29 12.96 4.80 19.83
C TRP A 29 13.71 3.82 18.92
N PHE A 30 14.71 4.30 18.18
CA PHE A 30 15.52 3.49 17.27
C PHE A 30 16.36 2.39 17.97
N PRO A 31 16.99 2.64 19.14
CA PRO A 31 17.76 1.62 19.84
C PRO A 31 16.96 0.38 20.27
N TRP A 32 15.71 0.52 20.70
CA TRP A 32 14.91 -0.61 21.19
C TRP A 32 14.53 -1.59 20.07
N TYR A 33 14.10 -1.07 18.91
CA TYR A 33 13.74 -1.88 17.76
C TYR A 33 14.97 -2.58 17.15
N PHE A 34 16.08 -1.87 16.97
CA PHE A 34 17.32 -2.47 16.44
C PHE A 34 17.98 -3.47 17.39
N HIS A 35 17.92 -3.25 18.71
CA HIS A 35 18.50 -4.18 19.68
C HIS A 35 17.77 -5.54 19.70
N ARG A 36 16.50 -5.59 19.27
CA ARG A 36 15.69 -6.81 19.31
C ARG A 36 15.49 -7.47 17.95
N TYR A 37 15.47 -6.68 16.87
CA TYR A 37 15.16 -7.14 15.52
C TYR A 37 16.20 -6.73 14.47
N GLY A 38 17.35 -6.19 14.89
CA GLY A 38 18.46 -5.86 14.00
C GLY A 38 18.86 -7.07 13.15
N PHE A 39 18.92 -6.84 11.83
CA PHE A 39 19.17 -7.80 10.76
C PHE A 39 20.20 -8.88 11.11
N GLU A 40 19.73 -10.04 11.56
CA GLU A 40 20.47 -11.27 11.38
C GLU A 40 20.52 -11.54 9.87
N ALA A 41 21.72 -11.59 9.30
CA ALA A 41 21.90 -11.96 7.90
C ALA A 41 21.45 -13.42 7.73
N HIS A 42 20.21 -13.63 7.29
CA HIS A 42 19.77 -14.92 6.75
C HIS A 42 20.36 -15.13 5.35
N SER A 43 21.69 -15.14 5.26
CA SER A 43 22.41 -15.90 4.26
C SER A 43 22.82 -17.24 4.90
N HIS A 44 22.75 -18.32 4.12
CA HIS A 44 22.99 -19.74 4.47
C HIS A 44 21.73 -20.50 4.95
N GLY A 45 21.26 -21.56 4.29
CA GLY A 45 21.91 -22.33 3.23
C GLY A 45 20.94 -23.22 2.44
N ALA A 46 21.01 -23.06 1.13
CA ALA A 46 20.88 -24.17 0.22
C ALA A 46 22.00 -25.19 0.53
N THR A 47 21.63 -26.35 1.05
CA THR A 47 22.49 -27.53 1.00
C THR A 47 22.01 -28.45 -0.10
N THR A 48 22.88 -28.58 -1.09
CA THR A 48 22.85 -29.49 -2.22
C THR A 48 23.22 -30.91 -1.81
N LYS A 49 22.88 -31.84 -2.71
CA LYS A 49 23.28 -33.26 -2.88
C LYS A 49 22.13 -34.21 -2.49
N VAL A 50 21.63 -35.08 -3.37
CA VAL A 50 22.38 -36.02 -4.24
C VAL A 50 21.60 -36.30 -5.54
N LEU A 51 22.28 -36.25 -6.68
CA LEU A 51 21.93 -36.96 -7.91
C LEU A 51 22.66 -38.32 -7.90
N PRO A 52 22.20 -39.35 -8.64
CA PRO A 52 22.98 -39.65 -9.85
C PRO A 52 22.18 -40.17 -11.06
N SER A 53 22.60 -39.66 -12.23
CA SER A 53 22.91 -40.40 -13.46
C SER A 53 21.75 -40.96 -14.31
N GLY A 54 21.71 -40.79 -15.65
CA GLY A 54 22.71 -40.22 -16.55
C GLY A 54 22.30 -40.26 -18.02
N LYS A 55 23.33 -40.12 -18.89
CA LYS A 55 23.37 -40.15 -20.37
C LYS A 55 22.84 -38.87 -21.04
N ALA A 56 23.66 -37.91 -21.48
CA ALA A 56 24.78 -37.93 -22.45
C ALA A 56 24.35 -38.32 -23.87
N GLU A 57 24.11 -37.31 -24.72
CA GLU A 57 24.53 -37.36 -26.12
C GLU A 57 24.88 -35.96 -26.64
N LYS A 58 25.84 -35.95 -27.56
CA LYS A 58 26.79 -34.90 -27.92
C LYS A 58 26.68 -34.67 -29.41
N THR A 59 26.48 -33.44 -29.88
CA THR A 59 27.16 -32.95 -31.09
C THR A 59 27.04 -31.43 -31.27
N THR A 60 28.20 -30.80 -31.46
CA THR A 60 28.51 -29.42 -31.87
C THR A 60 28.57 -29.31 -33.42
N PRO A 61 29.08 -28.21 -34.02
CA PRO A 61 28.45 -26.91 -34.33
C PRO A 61 28.51 -26.62 -35.86
N ILE A 62 28.13 -25.42 -36.34
CA ILE A 62 28.57 -24.65 -37.56
C ILE A 62 27.44 -23.65 -37.91
N SER A 63 27.58 -22.33 -37.70
CA SER A 63 28.21 -21.28 -38.54
C SER A 63 27.38 -20.75 -39.74
N LYS A 64 27.00 -19.45 -39.62
CA LYS A 64 26.97 -18.34 -40.62
C LYS A 64 25.91 -18.26 -41.75
N SER A 65 25.18 -17.13 -41.69
CA SER A 65 25.02 -16.09 -42.74
C SER A 65 23.90 -16.18 -43.80
N SER A 66 23.18 -15.05 -43.90
CA SER A 66 22.74 -14.31 -45.11
C SER A 66 21.24 -14.23 -45.47
N ASN A 67 20.97 -13.09 -46.12
CA ASN A 67 19.72 -12.37 -46.41
C ASN A 67 18.67 -13.05 -47.32
N ALA A 68 17.46 -12.49 -47.19
CA ALA A 68 16.45 -12.19 -48.24
C ALA A 68 15.66 -13.34 -48.91
N GLY A 69 14.33 -13.21 -48.79
CA GLY A 69 13.38 -13.54 -49.87
C GLY A 69 12.61 -14.86 -49.73
N SER A 70 11.29 -14.76 -49.84
CA SER A 70 10.33 -15.85 -50.11
C SER A 70 10.03 -16.81 -48.95
N ALA A 71 9.05 -16.45 -48.11
CA ALA A 71 8.38 -17.43 -47.25
C ALA A 71 7.43 -18.29 -48.09
N THR A 72 7.97 -19.34 -48.70
CA THR A 72 7.21 -20.48 -49.21
C THR A 72 6.96 -21.43 -48.05
N CYS A 73 5.70 -21.62 -47.67
CA CYS A 73 5.33 -22.54 -46.59
C CYS A 73 5.66 -24.00 -46.93
N PRO A 74 6.02 -24.84 -45.95
CA PRO A 74 6.37 -26.25 -46.15
C PRO A 74 5.19 -27.11 -46.65
N PRO A 75 5.45 -28.18 -47.42
CA PRO A 75 4.42 -28.99 -48.06
C PRO A 75 3.64 -29.79 -47.01
N GLY A 76 2.34 -29.48 -46.89
CA GLY A 76 1.43 -30.16 -45.94
C GLY A 76 0.26 -29.29 -45.45
N TYR A 77 0.31 -27.97 -45.64
CA TYR A 77 -0.80 -27.07 -45.30
C TYR A 77 -1.36 -26.42 -46.56
N GLN A 78 -2.52 -26.89 -47.03
CA GLN A 78 -3.33 -26.12 -47.98
C GLN A 78 -4.15 -25.09 -47.20
N LEU A 79 -3.93 -23.79 -47.46
CA LEU A 79 -4.90 -22.77 -47.08
C LEU A 79 -6.18 -23.03 -47.89
N LYS A 80 -7.23 -23.43 -47.20
CA LYS A 80 -8.56 -23.52 -47.78
C LYS A 80 -8.97 -22.13 -48.25
N GLU A 81 -9.11 -21.97 -49.57
CA GLU A 81 -9.61 -20.73 -50.17
C GLU A 81 -10.94 -20.37 -49.52
N ARG A 82 -10.99 -19.15 -48.98
CA ARG A 82 -12.18 -18.60 -48.34
C ARG A 82 -13.16 -18.26 -49.45
N THR A 83 -14.04 -19.20 -49.78
CA THR A 83 -15.19 -18.92 -50.64
C THR A 83 -16.01 -17.79 -49.99
N PRO A 84 -16.48 -16.80 -50.77
CA PRO A 84 -17.37 -15.78 -50.25
C PRO A 84 -18.63 -16.48 -49.74
N ALA A 85 -18.88 -16.34 -48.44
CA ALA A 85 -20.02 -16.94 -47.78
C ALA A 85 -21.31 -16.50 -48.50
N THR A 86 -21.90 -17.44 -49.22
CA THR A 86 -23.24 -17.29 -49.77
C THR A 86 -24.19 -17.44 -48.60
N CYS A 87 -24.79 -16.33 -48.16
CA CYS A 87 -25.78 -16.34 -47.08
C CYS A 87 -26.99 -17.19 -47.49
N PRO A 88 -27.58 -17.98 -46.57
CA PRO A 88 -28.80 -18.73 -46.83
C PRO A 88 -29.98 -17.78 -47.15
N PRO A 89 -30.94 -18.21 -47.98
CA PRO A 89 -32.02 -17.36 -48.47
C PRO A 89 -32.97 -17.01 -47.31
N GLY A 90 -32.98 -15.74 -46.91
CA GLY A 90 -33.88 -15.26 -45.86
C GLY A 90 -33.49 -13.93 -45.20
N TYR A 91 -32.25 -13.43 -45.37
CA TYR A 91 -31.83 -12.19 -44.72
C TYR A 91 -31.64 -11.06 -45.72
N GLN A 92 -32.58 -10.10 -45.71
CA GLN A 92 -32.43 -8.81 -46.37
C GLN A 92 -31.51 -7.91 -45.53
N LEU A 93 -30.40 -7.48 -46.11
CA LEU A 93 -29.64 -6.32 -45.64
C LEU A 93 -30.47 -5.07 -45.93
N LYS A 94 -31.14 -4.53 -44.90
CA LYS A 94 -31.78 -3.22 -44.96
C LYS A 94 -30.97 -2.22 -44.13
N SER A 95 -30.40 -1.25 -44.84
CA SER A 95 -29.73 -0.07 -44.33
C SER A 95 -30.61 0.79 -43.40
N LYS A 96 -29.92 1.55 -42.53
CA LYS A 96 -30.36 2.76 -41.79
C LYS A 96 -31.19 2.56 -40.51
N SER A 97 -30.56 3.04 -39.43
CA SER A 97 -31.14 3.54 -38.16
C SER A 97 -32.17 2.64 -37.48
N ALA A 98 -31.67 1.63 -36.78
CA ALA A 98 -32.27 1.20 -35.54
C ALA A 98 -31.22 1.45 -34.47
N ALA A 99 -31.47 2.40 -33.57
CA ALA A 99 -30.77 2.45 -32.31
C ALA A 99 -31.06 1.11 -31.63
N CYS A 100 -30.10 0.19 -31.71
CA CYS A 100 -30.07 -0.95 -30.82
C CYS A 100 -30.12 -0.37 -29.39
N PRO A 101 -30.90 -0.97 -28.47
CA PRO A 101 -30.67 -0.69 -27.06
C PRO A 101 -29.18 -0.93 -26.85
N SER A 102 -28.47 0.07 -26.35
CA SER A 102 -27.02 0.02 -26.16
C SER A 102 -26.70 -1.25 -25.38
N GLU A 103 -26.29 -2.31 -26.08
CA GLU A 103 -25.66 -3.45 -25.45
C GLU A 103 -24.50 -2.85 -24.66
N SER A 104 -24.55 -3.03 -23.35
CA SER A 104 -23.58 -2.48 -22.41
C SER A 104 -22.19 -2.91 -22.87
N ARG A 105 -21.46 -1.97 -23.47
CA ARG A 105 -20.12 -2.21 -24.00
C ARG A 105 -19.18 -2.49 -22.83
N LEU A 106 -18.47 -3.61 -22.87
CA LEU A 106 -17.40 -3.91 -21.91
C LEU A 106 -16.28 -2.86 -22.06
N CYS A 107 -15.76 -2.38 -20.94
CA CYS A 107 -14.62 -1.45 -20.95
C CYS A 107 -13.37 -2.09 -21.56
N ASP A 108 -12.52 -1.26 -22.18
CA ASP A 108 -11.14 -1.61 -22.44
C ASP A 108 -10.36 -1.49 -21.13
N ASP A 109 -9.54 -2.49 -20.81
CA ASP A 109 -8.75 -2.53 -19.58
C ASP A 109 -7.52 -1.62 -19.67
N ASN A 110 -7.02 -1.33 -20.87
CA ASN A 110 -5.79 -0.55 -21.06
C ASN A 110 -5.80 0.79 -20.31
N PRO A 111 -6.87 1.62 -20.38
CA PRO A 111 -6.95 2.84 -19.57
C PRO A 111 -6.83 2.59 -18.06
N LEU A 112 -7.44 1.53 -17.51
CA LEU A 112 -7.35 1.21 -16.08
C LEU A 112 -5.91 0.83 -15.72
N VAL A 113 -5.31 -0.06 -16.50
CA VAL A 113 -3.92 -0.53 -16.29
C VAL A 113 -2.96 0.65 -16.30
N MET A 114 -3.08 1.55 -17.28
CA MET A 114 -2.20 2.72 -17.39
C MET A 114 -2.34 3.66 -16.19
N GLN A 115 -3.55 3.85 -15.66
CA GLN A 115 -3.76 4.70 -14.50
C GLN A 115 -3.26 4.05 -13.20
N LEU A 116 -3.52 2.75 -12.99
CA LEU A 116 -3.03 2.00 -11.84
C LEU A 116 -1.49 1.91 -11.82
N ALA A 117 -0.85 1.79 -12.99
CA ALA A 117 0.60 1.74 -13.12
C ALA A 117 1.29 3.03 -12.65
N ARG A 118 0.64 4.20 -12.72
CA ARG A 118 1.19 5.47 -12.19
C ARG A 118 1.50 5.39 -10.70
N LEU A 119 0.65 4.68 -9.96
CA LEU A 119 0.78 4.46 -8.52
C LEU A 119 1.47 3.14 -8.16
N TYR A 120 1.95 2.38 -9.16
CA TYR A 120 2.48 1.03 -8.98
C TYR A 120 1.50 0.07 -8.28
N VAL A 121 0.19 0.27 -8.50
CA VAL A 121 -0.86 -0.59 -7.95
C VAL A 121 -1.02 -1.82 -8.85
N VAL A 122 -0.35 -2.90 -8.45
CA VAL A 122 -0.41 -4.21 -9.14
C VAL A 122 -1.03 -5.32 -8.27
N SER A 123 -1.32 -5.03 -7.00
CA SER A 123 -1.93 -6.00 -6.08
C SER A 123 -2.70 -5.28 -4.96
N PRO A 124 -3.61 -5.99 -4.25
CA PRO A 124 -4.32 -5.46 -3.09
C PRO A 124 -3.39 -4.88 -2.01
N GLU A 125 -2.25 -5.53 -1.76
CA GLU A 125 -1.24 -5.11 -0.78
C GLU A 125 -0.59 -3.78 -1.16
N ARG A 126 -0.35 -3.58 -2.47
CA ARG A 126 0.26 -2.33 -2.97
C ARG A 126 -0.64 -1.12 -2.76
N ILE A 127 -1.96 -1.31 -2.70
CA ILE A 127 -2.91 -0.25 -2.31
C ILE A 127 -2.73 0.10 -0.84
N VAL A 128 -2.64 -0.90 0.04
CA VAL A 128 -2.42 -0.68 1.48
C VAL A 128 -1.08 -0.01 1.74
N LEU A 129 -0.04 -0.37 0.98
CA LEU A 129 1.31 0.20 1.07
C LEU A 129 1.38 1.70 0.76
N LEU A 130 0.36 2.27 0.11
CA LEU A 130 0.25 3.72 -0.09
C LEU A 130 0.18 4.48 1.25
N LEU A 131 -0.31 3.84 2.33
CA LEU A 131 -0.30 4.42 3.68
C LEU A 131 1.12 4.65 4.24
N ALA A 132 2.11 3.92 3.72
CA ALA A 132 3.49 4.00 4.15
C ALA A 132 4.34 4.90 3.23
N GLN A 133 3.71 5.75 2.41
CA GLN A 133 4.43 6.75 1.61
C GLN A 133 4.95 7.88 2.52
N PRO A 134 6.16 8.40 2.32
CA PRO A 134 6.70 9.46 3.16
C PRO A 134 5.83 10.73 3.22
N MET A 135 5.13 11.04 2.12
CA MET A 135 4.30 12.23 1.95
C MET A 135 2.86 11.83 1.61
N LEU A 136 2.08 11.45 2.63
CA LEU A 136 0.70 10.97 2.46
C LEU A 136 -0.22 11.96 1.74
N MET A 137 -0.09 13.27 2.02
CA MET A 137 -0.94 14.29 1.41
C MET A 137 -0.71 14.41 -0.10
N GLU A 138 0.55 14.43 -0.55
CA GLU A 138 0.88 14.45 -1.98
C GLU A 138 0.43 13.16 -2.67
N ALA A 139 0.64 12.01 -2.01
CA ALA A 139 0.12 10.73 -2.50
C ALA A 139 -1.42 10.77 -2.65
N CYS A 140 -2.13 11.41 -1.73
CA CYS A 140 -3.58 11.56 -1.81
C CYS A 140 -4.06 12.43 -2.98
N GLU A 141 -3.32 13.48 -3.34
CA GLU A 141 -3.60 14.27 -4.55
C GLU A 141 -3.44 13.43 -5.82
N GLU A 142 -2.34 12.65 -5.91
CA GLU A 142 -2.10 11.75 -7.05
C GLU A 142 -3.14 10.63 -7.14
N ILE A 143 -3.52 10.05 -6.00
CA ILE A 143 -4.58 9.03 -5.92
C ILE A 143 -5.91 9.61 -6.38
N SER A 144 -6.26 10.83 -5.97
CA SER A 144 -7.48 11.49 -6.43
C SER A 144 -7.50 11.66 -7.94
N ASP A 145 -6.40 12.15 -8.50
CA ASP A 145 -6.25 12.33 -9.95
C ASP A 145 -6.42 11.00 -10.71
N VAL A 146 -5.76 9.94 -10.25
CA VAL A 146 -5.82 8.60 -10.85
C VAL A 146 -7.24 8.02 -10.79
N VAL A 147 -7.92 8.12 -9.63
CA VAL A 147 -9.29 7.64 -9.47
C VAL A 147 -10.27 8.41 -10.36
N ASP A 148 -10.10 9.72 -10.51
CA ASP A 148 -10.94 10.54 -11.41
C ASP A 148 -10.74 10.17 -12.88
N HIS A 149 -9.49 9.92 -13.29
CA HIS A 149 -9.17 9.47 -14.64
C HIS A 149 -9.75 8.08 -14.95
N ILE A 150 -9.66 7.14 -14.00
CA ILE A 150 -10.29 5.81 -14.13
C ILE A 150 -11.80 5.98 -14.31
N ARG A 151 -12.46 6.74 -13.43
CA ARG A 151 -13.91 7.00 -13.50
C ARG A 151 -14.32 7.62 -14.83
N SER A 152 -13.54 8.58 -15.32
CA SER A 152 -13.78 9.23 -16.62
C SER A 152 -13.66 8.22 -17.77
N ALA A 153 -12.61 7.41 -17.77
CA ALA A 153 -12.38 6.39 -18.79
C ALA A 153 -13.47 5.30 -18.82
N THR A 154 -14.06 4.97 -17.67
CA THR A 154 -15.05 3.91 -17.54
C THR A 154 -16.50 4.41 -17.52
N SER A 155 -16.72 5.72 -17.66
CA SER A 155 -18.05 6.35 -17.54
C SER A 155 -19.08 5.88 -18.57
N ASN A 156 -18.65 5.40 -19.73
CA ASN A 156 -19.51 5.01 -20.86
C ASN A 156 -19.50 3.50 -21.15
N CYS A 157 -18.95 2.69 -20.24
CA CYS A 157 -18.84 1.25 -20.41
C CYS A 157 -19.06 0.52 -19.08
N PHE A 158 -19.23 -0.79 -19.14
CA PHE A 158 -19.36 -1.64 -17.96
C PHE A 158 -18.07 -2.42 -17.72
N ILE A 159 -17.60 -2.46 -16.47
CA ILE A 159 -16.46 -3.28 -16.04
C ILE A 159 -17.03 -4.57 -15.45
N SER A 160 -16.50 -5.72 -15.86
CA SER A 160 -16.95 -7.00 -15.33
C SER A 160 -16.64 -7.14 -13.83
N ASP A 161 -17.51 -7.79 -13.08
CA ASP A 161 -17.34 -8.01 -11.64
C ASP A 161 -16.13 -8.90 -11.29
N ASP A 162 -15.59 -9.64 -12.25
CA ASP A 162 -14.39 -10.47 -12.12
C ASP A 162 -13.13 -9.82 -12.74
N ASN A 163 -13.24 -8.58 -13.23
CA ASN A 163 -12.12 -7.85 -13.79
C ASN A 163 -11.15 -7.42 -12.68
N ILE A 164 -9.91 -7.93 -12.74
CA ILE A 164 -8.88 -7.67 -11.71
C ILE A 164 -8.56 -6.18 -11.57
N TYR A 165 -8.49 -5.43 -12.67
CA TYR A 165 -8.15 -4.02 -12.66
C TYR A 165 -9.31 -3.18 -12.14
N GLY A 166 -10.55 -3.58 -12.45
CA GLY A 166 -11.76 -3.03 -11.84
C GLY A 166 -11.75 -3.18 -10.33
N LYS A 167 -11.40 -4.38 -9.82
CA LYS A 167 -11.27 -4.61 -8.37
C LYS A 167 -10.18 -3.75 -7.75
N LEU A 168 -8.99 -3.70 -8.33
CA LEU A 168 -7.92 -2.83 -7.83
C LEU A 168 -8.35 -1.36 -7.80
N ALA A 169 -9.08 -0.89 -8.82
CA ALA A 169 -9.65 0.45 -8.85
C ALA A 169 -10.70 0.67 -7.74
N ASP A 170 -11.55 -0.32 -7.45
CA ASP A 170 -12.51 -0.25 -6.33
C ASP A 170 -11.81 -0.16 -4.97
N GLY A 171 -10.73 -0.92 -4.79
CA GLY A 171 -9.87 -0.85 -3.60
C GLY A 171 -9.18 0.50 -3.43
N LEU A 172 -8.66 1.05 -4.52
CA LEU A 172 -8.02 2.37 -4.55
C LEU A 172 -9.02 3.50 -4.31
N LYS A 173 -10.23 3.38 -4.86
CA LYS A 173 -11.33 4.31 -4.58
C LYS A 173 -11.68 4.29 -3.09
N TYR A 174 -11.80 3.11 -2.48
CA TYR A 174 -12.01 2.99 -1.04
C TYR A 174 -10.86 3.59 -0.22
N TYR A 175 -9.62 3.39 -0.64
CA TYR A 175 -8.45 4.05 -0.03
C TYR A 175 -8.63 5.57 -0.02
N LYS A 176 -8.96 6.17 -1.18
CA LYS A 176 -9.19 7.61 -1.31
C LYS A 176 -10.27 8.09 -0.35
N GLU A 177 -11.42 7.44 -0.33
CA GLU A 177 -12.56 7.82 0.52
C GLU A 177 -12.21 7.75 2.03
N GLU A 178 -11.51 6.71 2.45
CA GLU A 178 -11.22 6.46 3.86
C GLU A 178 -10.01 7.27 4.37
N VAL A 179 -8.95 7.38 3.58
CA VAL A 179 -7.66 7.98 3.99
C VAL A 179 -7.56 9.44 3.56
N CYS A 180 -7.87 9.73 2.30
CA CYS A 180 -7.64 11.06 1.70
C CYS A 180 -8.81 12.02 1.96
N ASP A 181 -10.04 11.54 1.81
CA ASP A 181 -11.25 12.37 2.00
C ASP A 181 -11.71 12.38 3.48
N GLY A 182 -10.98 11.69 4.37
CA GLY A 182 -11.24 11.70 5.81
C GLY A 182 -12.47 10.90 6.26
N GLY A 183 -12.97 9.98 5.42
CA GLY A 183 -14.20 9.23 5.69
C GLY A 183 -15.43 10.15 5.74
N ALA A 184 -15.49 11.13 4.84
CA ALA A 184 -16.53 12.18 4.79
C ALA A 184 -17.96 11.64 4.77
N ASP A 185 -18.17 10.42 4.25
CA ASP A 185 -19.48 9.77 4.17
C ASP A 185 -19.85 9.06 5.49
N SER A 186 -20.25 9.88 6.48
CA SER A 186 -21.27 9.63 7.52
C SER A 186 -21.15 8.50 8.55
N SER A 187 -20.14 7.62 8.54
CA SER A 187 -19.97 6.63 9.63
C SER A 187 -18.89 7.05 10.64
N SER A 188 -19.26 7.17 11.92
CA SER A 188 -18.34 7.61 12.99
C SER A 188 -17.14 6.68 13.18
N SER A 189 -17.26 5.41 12.79
CA SER A 189 -16.19 4.40 12.84
C SER A 189 -15.05 4.71 11.88
N ASN A 190 -15.37 5.16 10.66
CA ASN A 190 -14.39 5.41 9.61
C ASN A 190 -13.59 6.67 9.91
N LYS A 191 -14.26 7.71 10.43
CA LYS A 191 -13.58 8.93 10.88
C LYS A 191 -12.57 8.66 12.00
N LYS A 192 -12.91 7.81 12.99
CA LYS A 192 -11.97 7.42 14.05
C LYS A 192 -10.77 6.65 13.48
N ARG A 193 -11.02 5.71 12.57
CA ARG A 193 -9.97 4.92 11.92
C ARG A 193 -9.04 5.80 11.09
N CYS A 194 -9.58 6.68 10.26
CA CYS A 194 -8.81 7.65 9.49
C CYS A 194 -7.93 8.54 10.39
N ALA A 195 -8.51 9.11 11.46
CA ALA A 195 -7.76 9.91 12.42
C ALA A 195 -6.60 9.11 13.06
N SER A 196 -6.86 7.86 13.46
CA SER A 196 -5.84 6.99 14.04
C SER A 196 -4.73 6.62 13.05
N LEU A 197 -5.07 6.36 11.78
CA LEU A 197 -4.09 6.08 10.73
C LEU A 197 -3.24 7.31 10.42
N ASN A 198 -3.84 8.50 10.36
CA ASN A 198 -3.13 9.75 10.16
C ASN A 198 -2.21 10.10 11.34
N GLU A 199 -2.67 9.87 12.58
CA GLU A 199 -1.84 10.03 13.78
C GLU A 199 -0.66 9.05 13.79
N ALA A 200 -0.90 7.80 13.38
CA ALA A 200 0.13 6.78 13.28
C ALA A 200 1.01 6.90 12.01
N HIS A 201 0.76 7.84 11.11
CA HIS A 201 1.44 7.89 9.80
C HIS A 201 2.97 7.97 9.94
N SER A 202 3.46 8.69 10.95
CA SER A 202 4.89 8.83 11.23
C SER A 202 5.58 7.49 11.53
N CYS A 203 4.88 6.51 12.10
CA CYS A 203 5.42 5.16 12.31
C CYS A 203 5.07 4.22 11.16
N LEU A 204 3.91 4.40 10.50
CA LEU A 204 3.50 3.57 9.36
C LEU A 204 4.45 3.74 8.16
N LYS A 205 5.00 4.94 7.92
CA LYS A 205 6.02 5.14 6.90
C LYS A 205 7.29 4.31 7.15
N GLU A 206 7.65 4.07 8.41
CA GLU A 206 8.82 3.26 8.79
C GLU A 206 8.53 1.75 8.63
N LEU A 207 7.26 1.35 8.69
CA LEU A 207 6.83 -0.03 8.42
C LEU A 207 6.90 -0.41 6.94
N ARG A 208 7.22 0.51 6.02
CA ARG A 208 7.13 0.25 4.58
C ARG A 208 7.84 -1.05 4.16
N THR A 209 9.07 -1.25 4.61
CA THR A 209 9.86 -2.45 4.28
C THR A 209 9.24 -3.70 4.92
N ASP A 210 8.84 -3.64 6.19
CA ASP A 210 8.18 -4.73 6.90
C ASP A 210 6.85 -5.13 6.23
N MET A 211 6.11 -4.16 5.69
CA MET A 211 4.86 -4.41 4.96
C MET A 211 5.12 -5.06 3.59
N ILE A 212 6.24 -4.75 2.94
CA ILE A 212 6.64 -5.44 1.70
C ILE A 212 7.00 -6.91 2.00
N GLU A 213 7.63 -7.20 3.15
CA GLU A 213 7.90 -8.59 3.56
C GLU A 213 6.63 -9.40 3.85
N CYS A 214 5.52 -8.72 4.16
CA CYS A 214 4.22 -9.35 4.34
C CYS A 214 3.48 -9.63 3.02
N GLU A 215 4.00 -9.19 1.86
CA GLU A 215 3.35 -9.42 0.57
C GLU A 215 3.21 -10.91 0.27
N ALA A 216 2.03 -11.32 -0.15
CA ALA A 216 1.79 -12.68 -0.56
C ALA A 216 2.43 -12.99 -1.93
N PRO A 217 2.53 -14.27 -2.31
CA PRO A 217 3.09 -14.66 -3.61
C PRO A 217 2.36 -13.98 -4.76
N ALA A 218 3.08 -13.67 -5.85
CA ALA A 218 2.46 -13.08 -7.04
C ALA A 218 1.19 -13.83 -7.48
N ASP A 219 0.18 -13.06 -7.91
CA ASP A 219 -1.10 -13.53 -8.44
C ASP A 219 -1.92 -14.40 -7.46
N TRP A 220 -1.62 -14.37 -6.15
CA TRP A 220 -2.33 -15.19 -5.16
C TRP A 220 -3.84 -14.91 -5.15
N TYR A 221 -4.24 -13.65 -5.36
CA TYR A 221 -5.63 -13.20 -5.32
C TYR A 221 -6.41 -13.57 -6.60
N GLU A 222 -5.72 -14.03 -7.65
CA GLU A 222 -6.30 -14.51 -8.91
C GLU A 222 -6.52 -16.03 -8.91
N GLN A 223 -6.08 -16.72 -7.85
CA GLN A 223 -6.26 -18.17 -7.74
C GLN A 223 -7.74 -18.55 -7.66
N ARG A 224 -8.13 -19.64 -8.31
CA ARG A 224 -9.52 -20.14 -8.29
C ARG A 224 -9.95 -20.72 -6.94
N ASN A 225 -9.00 -21.15 -6.11
CA ASN A 225 -9.30 -21.76 -4.83
C ASN A 225 -9.55 -20.69 -3.77
N ALA A 226 -10.82 -20.35 -3.56
CA ALA A 226 -11.25 -19.36 -2.58
C ALA A 226 -10.72 -19.62 -1.16
N THR A 227 -10.62 -20.88 -0.73
CA THR A 227 -10.10 -21.22 0.61
C THR A 227 -8.63 -20.83 0.76
N LYS A 228 -7.81 -21.15 -0.24
CA LYS A 228 -6.38 -20.80 -0.24
C LYS A 228 -6.18 -19.28 -0.35
N VAL A 229 -7.00 -18.61 -1.17
CA VAL A 229 -7.03 -17.15 -1.28
C VAL A 229 -7.35 -16.54 0.09
N CYS A 230 -8.45 -16.95 0.74
CA CYS A 230 -8.85 -16.36 2.01
C CYS A 230 -7.91 -16.71 3.18
N GLN A 231 -7.21 -17.84 3.13
CA GLN A 231 -6.12 -18.12 4.05
C GLN A 231 -4.98 -17.12 3.85
N THR A 232 -4.49 -16.98 2.62
CA THR A 232 -3.40 -16.04 2.27
C THR A 232 -3.76 -14.61 2.63
N PHE A 233 -5.00 -14.18 2.36
CA PHE A 233 -5.54 -12.89 2.77
C PHE A 233 -5.39 -12.65 4.27
N ASN A 234 -5.80 -13.61 5.11
CA ASN A 234 -5.69 -13.48 6.55
C ASN A 234 -4.24 -13.53 7.03
N ASP A 235 -3.37 -14.32 6.38
CA ASP A 235 -1.94 -14.37 6.71
C ASP A 235 -1.26 -13.00 6.48
N VAL A 236 -1.58 -12.31 5.37
CA VAL A 236 -1.11 -10.94 5.09
C VAL A 236 -1.60 -9.97 6.16
N LEU A 237 -2.91 -10.00 6.49
CA LEU A 237 -3.48 -9.12 7.51
C LEU A 237 -2.88 -9.34 8.90
N ASP A 238 -2.61 -10.59 9.26
CA ASP A 238 -2.00 -10.96 10.53
C ASP A 238 -0.52 -10.56 10.59
N CYS A 239 0.18 -10.59 9.45
CA CYS A 239 1.52 -10.04 9.31
C CYS A 239 1.53 -8.52 9.53
N TYR A 240 0.67 -7.77 8.83
CA TYR A 240 0.52 -6.31 9.05
C TYR A 240 0.17 -5.96 10.50
N TYR A 241 -0.72 -6.72 11.12
CA TYR A 241 -1.05 -6.53 12.52
C TYR A 241 0.15 -6.74 13.44
N THR A 242 0.91 -7.80 13.22
CA THR A 242 2.06 -8.14 14.06
C THR A 242 3.16 -7.10 13.93
N ARG A 243 3.54 -6.75 12.69
CA ARG A 243 4.55 -5.70 12.42
C ARG A 243 4.10 -4.34 12.95
N GLY A 244 2.85 -3.97 12.66
CA GLY A 244 2.23 -2.75 13.17
C GLY A 244 2.21 -2.69 14.70
N ALA A 245 1.92 -3.80 15.38
CA ALA A 245 1.89 -3.80 16.85
C ALA A 245 3.29 -3.65 17.46
N MET A 246 4.31 -4.17 16.78
CA MET A 246 5.71 -4.06 17.21
C MET A 246 6.29 -2.65 17.00
N LEU A 247 5.86 -1.90 15.98
CA LEU A 247 6.40 -0.57 15.70
C LEU A 247 5.47 0.59 16.08
N CYS A 248 4.17 0.45 15.85
CA CYS A 248 3.16 1.49 16.01
C CYS A 248 2.23 1.29 17.21
N GLY A 249 2.29 0.12 17.86
CA GLY A 249 1.45 -0.22 19.00
C GLY A 249 0.12 -0.87 18.62
N LEU A 250 -0.54 -1.46 19.61
CA LEU A 250 -1.69 -2.33 19.39
C LEU A 250 -2.90 -1.61 18.76
N GLU A 251 -3.13 -0.33 19.07
CA GLU A 251 -4.29 0.40 18.55
C GLU A 251 -4.10 0.73 17.06
N ALA A 252 -2.98 1.33 16.69
CA ALA A 252 -2.62 1.58 15.29
C ALA A 252 -2.62 0.28 14.47
N ALA A 253 -2.08 -0.81 15.02
CA ALA A 253 -2.08 -2.11 14.38
C ALA A 253 -3.49 -2.65 14.09
N ARG A 254 -4.45 -2.46 15.01
CA ARG A 254 -5.86 -2.86 14.79
C ARG A 254 -6.48 -2.03 13.68
N HIS A 255 -6.22 -0.73 13.66
CA HIS A 255 -6.74 0.16 12.62
C HIS A 255 -6.13 -0.14 11.25
N LEU A 256 -4.81 -0.39 11.18
CA LEU A 256 -4.12 -0.85 9.97
C LEU A 256 -4.70 -2.16 9.45
N ARG A 257 -4.84 -3.17 10.31
CA ARG A 257 -5.42 -4.47 9.93
C ARG A 257 -6.85 -4.34 9.43
N SER A 258 -7.67 -3.56 10.12
CA SER A 258 -9.07 -3.32 9.71
C SER A 258 -9.15 -2.60 8.37
N PHE A 259 -8.34 -1.56 8.19
CA PHE A 259 -8.26 -0.83 6.92
C PHE A 259 -7.79 -1.72 5.77
N ALA A 260 -6.68 -2.45 5.98
CA ALA A 260 -6.15 -3.38 5.00
C ALA A 260 -7.18 -4.46 4.63
N GLY A 261 -7.91 -4.98 5.62
CA GLY A 261 -8.97 -5.95 5.39
C GLY A 261 -10.07 -5.41 4.48
N ASP A 262 -10.55 -4.19 4.73
CA ASP A 262 -11.61 -3.57 3.92
C ASP A 262 -11.11 -3.18 2.51
N SER A 263 -9.90 -2.62 2.41
CA SER A 263 -9.30 -2.23 1.13
C SER A 263 -8.99 -3.43 0.25
N MET A 264 -8.31 -4.45 0.81
CA MET A 264 -7.96 -5.65 0.07
C MET A 264 -9.19 -6.46 -0.32
N LYS A 265 -10.20 -6.60 0.57
CA LYS A 265 -11.43 -7.34 0.25
C LYS A 265 -12.17 -6.76 -0.97
N ARG A 266 -12.13 -5.44 -1.15
CA ARG A 266 -12.70 -4.77 -2.33
C ARG A 266 -11.86 -4.96 -3.59
N SER A 267 -10.56 -5.17 -3.40
CA SER A 267 -9.56 -5.37 -4.45
C SER A 267 -9.46 -6.79 -4.97
N MET A 268 -10.28 -7.70 -4.46
CA MET A 268 -10.20 -9.13 -4.75
C MET A 268 -11.49 -9.65 -5.37
N ILE A 269 -11.37 -10.71 -6.17
CA ILE A 269 -12.52 -11.41 -6.76
C ILE A 269 -13.28 -12.19 -5.69
N HIS A 270 -12.56 -12.88 -4.81
CA HIS A 270 -13.16 -13.71 -3.76
C HIS A 270 -13.53 -12.89 -2.52
N ALA A 271 -14.76 -13.03 -2.05
CA ALA A 271 -15.21 -12.42 -0.81
C ALA A 271 -14.65 -13.19 0.40
N CYS A 272 -13.58 -12.67 1.00
CA CYS A 272 -12.98 -13.22 2.21
C CYS A 272 -13.46 -12.51 3.47
N ASP A 273 -13.56 -13.25 4.57
CA ASP A 273 -13.84 -12.68 5.88
C ASP A 273 -12.56 -12.53 6.69
N VAL A 274 -12.46 -11.40 7.39
CA VAL A 274 -11.35 -11.11 8.29
C VAL A 274 -11.51 -11.94 9.56
N ASN A 275 -10.47 -12.68 9.92
CA ASN A 275 -10.45 -13.45 11.14
C ASN A 275 -10.59 -12.53 12.36
N ARG A 276 -11.60 -12.77 13.20
CA ARG A 276 -11.84 -11.95 14.40
C ARG A 276 -10.77 -12.14 15.46
N ARG A 277 -10.08 -13.28 15.45
CA ARG A 277 -8.99 -13.55 16.39
C ARG A 277 -7.73 -12.84 15.91
N LEU A 278 -7.19 -11.98 16.76
CA LEU A 278 -5.92 -11.31 16.52
C LEU A 278 -4.74 -12.22 16.92
N PRO A 279 -3.63 -12.21 16.16
CA PRO A 279 -2.38 -12.81 16.60
C PRO A 279 -1.94 -12.27 17.96
N ARG A 280 -1.32 -13.11 18.78
CA ARG A 280 -0.71 -12.66 20.04
C ARG A 280 0.65 -12.07 19.73
N VAL A 281 0.81 -10.78 20.00
CA VAL A 281 2.09 -10.08 19.83
C VAL A 281 2.81 -10.05 21.18
N MET A 282 4.03 -10.59 21.21
CA MET A 282 4.88 -10.55 22.38
C MET A 282 5.60 -9.20 22.41
N ASP A 283 5.45 -8.46 23.51
CA ASP A 283 6.10 -7.16 23.72
C ASP A 283 5.75 -6.10 22.65
N PRO A 284 4.46 -5.71 22.56
CA PRO A 284 4.04 -4.67 21.63
C PRO A 284 4.63 -3.32 22.03
N MET A 285 4.78 -2.43 21.05
CA MET A 285 5.15 -1.03 21.29
C MET A 285 4.21 -0.43 22.36
N PRO A 286 4.72 0.15 23.45
CA PRO A 286 3.88 0.71 24.48
C PRO A 286 3.12 1.90 23.92
N VAL A 287 1.85 2.01 24.31
CA VAL A 287 1.04 3.17 23.93
C VAL A 287 1.58 4.34 24.73
N ILE A 288 2.27 5.27 24.06
CA ILE A 288 2.51 6.60 24.62
C ILE A 288 1.16 7.31 24.54
N THR A 289 0.22 6.93 25.40
CA THR A 289 -0.83 7.89 25.75
C THR A 289 -0.07 9.06 26.32
N ALA A 290 -0.32 10.26 25.82
CA ALA A 290 -0.04 11.48 26.56
C ALA A 290 -0.89 11.42 27.84
N ALA A 291 -0.46 10.59 28.79
CA ALA A 291 -0.99 10.49 30.12
C ALA A 291 -0.62 11.82 30.74
N SER A 292 -1.57 12.75 30.67
CA SER A 292 -1.92 13.65 31.75
C SER A 292 -0.71 14.06 32.60
N THR A 293 0.24 14.76 31.98
CA THR A 293 1.04 15.66 32.79
C THR A 293 0.07 16.75 33.19
N ASN A 294 -0.40 16.66 34.44
CA ASN A 294 -0.63 17.83 35.28
C ASN A 294 0.63 18.72 35.24
N SER A 295 0.88 19.39 34.12
CA SER A 295 2.01 20.28 33.86
C SER A 295 1.79 21.65 34.50
N LEU A 296 0.65 21.85 35.17
CA LEU A 296 0.43 22.99 36.07
C LEU A 296 1.30 22.95 37.34
N ASN A 297 1.85 21.79 37.74
CA ASN A 297 2.73 21.72 38.91
C ASN A 297 4.21 22.00 38.62
N VAL A 298 4.66 21.90 37.36
CA VAL A 298 6.06 22.20 37.00
C VAL A 298 6.25 23.71 36.74
N LEU A 299 5.23 24.42 36.25
CA LEU A 299 5.26 25.88 36.09
C LEU A 299 5.08 26.66 37.41
N LEU A 300 4.45 26.06 38.43
CA LEU A 300 4.37 26.66 39.77
C LEU A 300 5.71 26.54 40.52
N ALA A 301 6.50 25.49 40.31
CA ALA A 301 7.82 25.36 40.94
C ALA A 301 8.85 26.36 40.37
N SER A 302 8.76 26.75 39.10
CA SER A 302 9.62 27.80 38.52
C SER A 302 9.25 29.23 38.95
N SER A 303 8.05 29.42 39.49
CA SER A 303 7.58 30.73 39.97
C SER A 303 8.07 31.05 41.39
N PHE A 304 8.45 30.04 42.18
CA PHE A 304 8.97 30.25 43.55
C PHE A 304 10.46 30.62 43.59
N VAL A 305 11.26 30.28 42.58
CA VAL A 305 12.68 30.68 42.55
C VAL A 305 12.85 32.16 42.17
N SER A 306 11.91 32.73 41.41
CA SER A 306 11.97 34.14 40.99
C SER A 306 11.50 35.13 42.06
N LEU A 307 10.72 34.70 43.07
CA LEU A 307 10.30 35.59 44.15
C LEU A 307 11.36 35.76 45.25
N HIS A 308 12.29 34.81 45.42
CA HIS A 308 13.36 34.94 46.43
C HIS A 308 14.56 35.78 45.99
N ILE A 309 14.65 36.19 44.72
CA ILE A 309 15.73 37.06 44.25
C ILE A 309 15.40 38.56 44.45
N ILE A 310 14.13 38.92 44.67
CA ILE A 310 13.72 40.32 44.84
C ILE A 310 13.94 40.83 46.28
N ASP A 311 14.01 39.96 47.29
CA ASP A 311 14.24 40.37 48.69
C ASP A 311 15.72 40.54 49.09
N ILE A 312 16.67 40.43 48.15
CA ILE A 312 18.10 40.68 48.41
C ILE A 312 18.56 42.07 47.89
N PHE A 313 17.68 42.85 47.26
CA PHE A 313 18.03 44.12 46.63
C PHE A 313 17.16 45.33 47.04
N ILE A 314 16.70 45.37 48.29
CA ILE A 314 16.22 46.58 48.96
C ILE A 314 16.93 46.68 50.31
#